data_AF-K9Q0V4-F1
#
_entry.id   AF-K9Q0V4-F1
#
_cell.length_a   1.000
_cell.length_b   1.000
_cell.length_c   1.000
_cell.angle_alpha   90.00
_cell.angle_beta   90.00
_cell.angle_gamma   90.00
#
_symmetry.space_group_name_H-M   'P 1'
#
loop_
_entity.id
_entity.type
_entity.pdbx_description
1 polymer ?
#
loop_
_entity_poly.entity_id
_entity_poly.type
_entity_poly.pdbx_seq_one_letter_code
_entity_poly.pdbx_strand_id
1 'polypeptide(L)'
;MADSSSLIEFQSEHLLSKWGFDDGDLLIPTLKNNGFPNIDTDNDFWIFFNRLVLCEVVERFVCTQIENQIKPYRCLSSHNPIRIYEIDGHHVSNLPINDLILRPWAIAVKKTQIIATAKQLYQERRQFKDSNGDWSYLISSEVAKITRVQQGWE
;
A
#
# COMPACT_ATOMS: atom_id res chain seq x y z
N MET A 1 3.28 25.04 11.60
CA MET A 1 2.00 24.55 11.05
C MET A 1 2.35 23.59 9.93
N ALA A 2 2.03 22.31 10.05
CA ALA A 2 2.30 21.35 8.98
C ALA A 2 1.42 21.70 7.79
N ASP A 3 2.04 21.86 6.61
CA ASP A 3 1.37 22.24 5.37
C ASP A 3 0.36 21.16 4.95
N SER A 4 -0.88 21.35 5.39
CA SER A 4 -2.05 20.50 5.14
C SER A 4 -2.51 20.53 3.67
N SER A 5 -1.89 21.37 2.83
CA SER A 5 -2.14 21.43 1.39
C SER A 5 -1.21 20.53 0.57
N SER A 6 -0.17 19.98 1.19
CA SER A 6 0.83 19.21 0.44
C SER A 6 0.29 17.88 -0.08
N LEU A 7 0.57 17.62 -1.36
CA LEU A 7 0.20 16.42 -2.10
C LEU A 7 1.36 15.43 -2.11
N ILE A 8 1.05 14.13 -2.17
CA ILE A 8 2.00 13.07 -2.53
C ILE A 8 1.56 12.51 -3.88
N GLU A 9 2.49 12.49 -4.82
CA GLU A 9 2.24 11.97 -6.16
C GLU A 9 2.57 10.47 -6.22
N PHE A 10 1.67 9.72 -6.86
CA PHE A 10 1.79 8.29 -7.12
C PHE A 10 1.81 8.09 -8.63
N GLN A 11 2.91 7.54 -9.16
CA GLN A 11 2.96 7.13 -10.56
C GLN A 11 2.20 5.82 -10.72
N SER A 12 1.17 5.80 -11.56
CA SER A 12 0.34 4.62 -11.80
C SER A 12 1.15 3.41 -12.29
N GLU A 13 2.19 3.64 -13.11
CA GLU A 13 3.10 2.60 -13.61
C GLU A 13 3.80 1.82 -12.49
N HIS A 14 3.95 2.40 -11.30
CA HIS A 14 4.55 1.72 -10.15
C HIS A 14 3.72 0.49 -9.72
N LEU A 15 2.41 0.45 -10.04
CA LEU A 15 1.56 -0.73 -9.81
C LEU A 15 1.92 -1.94 -10.69
N LEU A 16 2.65 -1.69 -11.79
CA LEU A 16 3.14 -2.70 -12.73
C LEU A 16 4.63 -3.01 -12.50
N SER A 17 5.34 -2.12 -11.81
CA SER A 17 6.76 -2.24 -11.55
C SER A 17 7.10 -3.32 -10.53
N LYS A 18 8.28 -3.93 -10.68
CA LYS A 18 8.86 -4.81 -9.65
C LYS A 18 9.14 -4.07 -8.34
N TRP A 19 9.53 -2.80 -8.42
CA TRP A 19 9.96 -1.97 -7.28
C TRP A 19 8.82 -1.14 -6.66
N GLY A 20 7.61 -1.24 -7.20
CA GLY A 20 6.43 -0.61 -6.61
C GLY A 20 6.59 0.91 -6.44
N PHE A 21 5.99 1.42 -5.37
CA PHE A 21 6.10 2.82 -4.95
C PHE A 21 7.32 3.02 -4.04
N ASP A 22 8.52 3.04 -4.63
CA ASP A 22 9.79 3.25 -3.92
C ASP A 22 10.02 2.18 -2.83
N ASP A 23 9.94 0.90 -3.21
CA ASP A 23 10.07 -0.24 -2.29
C ASP A 23 9.15 -0.17 -1.05
N GLY A 24 8.00 0.48 -1.22
CA GLY A 24 7.03 0.65 -0.15
C GLY A 24 7.32 1.81 0.81
N ASP A 25 8.45 2.50 0.64
CA ASP A 25 8.95 3.50 1.60
C ASP A 25 8.46 4.93 1.33
N LEU A 26 7.75 5.15 0.22
CA LEU A 26 7.21 6.45 -0.23
C LEU A 26 6.53 7.25 0.89
N LEU A 27 5.86 6.57 1.84
CA LEU A 27 5.09 7.21 2.90
C LEU A 27 5.86 7.46 4.20
N ILE A 28 7.05 6.87 4.38
CA ILE A 28 7.82 6.96 5.63
C ILE A 28 8.06 8.41 6.08
N PRO A 29 8.55 9.33 5.21
CA PRO A 29 8.78 10.71 5.64
C PRO A 29 7.49 11.41 6.08
N THR A 30 6.37 11.13 5.41
CA THR A 30 5.07 11.73 5.73
C THR A 30 4.56 11.25 7.08
N LEU A 31 4.63 9.94 7.35
CA LEU A 31 4.16 9.37 8.60
C LEU A 31 5.05 9.82 9.78
N LYS A 32 6.38 9.76 9.62
CA LYS A 32 7.36 10.18 10.64
C LYS A 32 7.16 11.63 11.09
N ASN A 33 6.91 12.54 10.15
CA ASN A 33 6.73 13.96 10.44
C ASN A 33 5.36 14.33 11.02
N ASN A 34 4.40 13.40 11.09
CA ASN A 34 3.00 13.69 11.46
C ASN A 34 2.48 12.88 12.66
N GLY A 35 3.36 12.57 13.61
CA GLY A 35 2.94 12.01 14.90
C GLY A 35 3.00 10.49 14.98
N PHE A 36 3.73 9.83 14.06
CA PHE A 36 4.20 8.46 14.21
C PHE A 36 5.72 8.46 14.52
N PRO A 37 6.16 9.03 15.66
CA PRO A 37 7.57 8.99 16.03
C PRO A 37 7.96 7.53 16.29
N ASN A 38 9.16 7.14 15.87
CA ASN A 38 9.70 5.78 15.93
C ASN A 38 9.23 4.83 14.82
N ILE A 39 8.89 5.31 13.62
CA ILE A 39 9.01 4.46 12.42
C ILE A 39 10.50 4.12 12.28
N ASP A 40 10.85 3.02 12.92
CA ASP A 40 12.14 2.39 12.85
C ASP A 40 12.06 1.43 11.66
N THR A 41 12.84 1.72 10.63
CA THR A 41 12.91 0.91 9.42
C THR A 41 13.55 -0.45 9.66
N ASP A 42 14.11 -0.69 10.86
CA ASP A 42 14.64 -1.98 11.29
C ASP A 42 13.66 -2.74 12.19
N ASN A 43 12.48 -2.16 12.48
CA ASN A 43 11.43 -2.80 13.27
C ASN A 43 10.35 -3.39 12.35
N ASP A 44 10.21 -4.72 12.36
CA ASP A 44 9.26 -5.47 11.53
C ASP A 44 7.82 -4.94 11.59
N PHE A 45 7.36 -4.45 12.76
CA PHE A 45 6.04 -3.86 12.88
C PHE A 45 5.90 -2.60 12.04
N TRP A 46 6.84 -1.67 12.12
CA TRP A 46 6.76 -0.39 11.41
C TRP A 46 6.94 -0.56 9.91
N ILE A 47 7.81 -1.48 9.51
CA ILE A 47 7.95 -1.90 8.13
C ILE A 47 6.61 -2.45 7.60
N PHE A 48 6.00 -3.40 8.31
CA PHE A 48 4.73 -4.00 7.91
C PHE A 48 3.57 -2.98 7.92
N PHE A 49 3.51 -2.14 8.96
CA PHE A 49 2.49 -1.11 9.10
C PHE A 49 2.58 -0.08 7.98
N ASN A 50 3.78 0.36 7.61
CA ASN A 50 3.99 1.28 6.48
C ASN A 50 3.47 0.68 5.17
N ARG A 51 3.80 -0.59 4.88
CA ARG A 51 3.30 -1.30 3.69
C ARG A 51 1.78 -1.40 3.66
N LEU A 52 1.18 -1.67 4.81
CA LEU A 52 -0.27 -1.71 4.93
C LEU A 52 -0.91 -0.35 4.66
N VAL A 53 -0.38 0.72 5.27
CA VAL A 53 -0.86 2.08 5.01
C VAL A 53 -0.78 2.38 3.52
N LEU A 54 0.33 2.02 2.86
CA LEU A 54 0.48 2.19 1.42
C LEU A 54 -0.58 1.42 0.64
N CYS A 55 -0.84 0.14 0.97
CA CYS A 55 -1.90 -0.63 0.29
C CYS A 55 -3.26 0.04 0.42
N GLU A 56 -3.63 0.48 1.62
CA GLU A 56 -4.92 1.11 1.88
C GLU A 56 -5.06 2.46 1.19
N VAL A 57 -3.99 3.27 1.15
CA VAL A 57 -3.98 4.53 0.40
C VAL A 57 -4.13 4.28 -1.09
N VAL A 58 -3.40 3.29 -1.61
CA VAL A 58 -3.44 2.96 -3.05
C VAL A 58 -4.84 2.47 -3.42
N GLU A 59 -5.41 1.50 -2.71
CA GLU A 59 -6.73 0.98 -3.03
C GLU A 59 -7.84 2.02 -2.91
N ARG A 60 -7.83 2.83 -1.84
CA ARG A 60 -8.92 3.77 -1.55
C ARG A 60 -8.86 5.05 -2.35
N PHE A 61 -7.66 5.50 -2.75
CA PHE A 61 -7.49 6.80 -3.39
C PHE A 61 -6.82 6.73 -4.75
N VAL A 62 -5.84 5.85 -4.96
CA VAL A 62 -5.12 5.78 -6.23
C VAL A 62 -5.91 4.96 -7.25
N CYS A 63 -6.25 3.72 -6.93
CA CYS A 63 -6.95 2.82 -7.83
C CYS A 63 -8.32 3.34 -8.26
N THR A 64 -9.02 4.07 -7.39
CA THR A 64 -10.33 4.67 -7.70
C THR A 64 -10.26 5.81 -8.71
N GLN A 65 -9.06 6.34 -8.98
CA GLN A 65 -8.83 7.42 -9.94
C GLN A 65 -8.27 6.91 -11.27
N ILE A 66 -7.94 5.62 -11.37
CA ILE A 66 -7.48 5.00 -12.62
C ILE A 66 -8.69 4.73 -13.52
N GLU A 67 -8.59 5.14 -14.79
CA GLU A 67 -9.63 5.03 -15.81
C GLU A 67 -9.85 3.59 -16.25
N ASN A 68 -8.78 2.79 -16.29
CA ASN A 68 -8.85 1.36 -16.59
C ASN A 68 -9.61 0.60 -15.51
N GLN A 69 -10.30 -0.46 -15.91
CA GLN A 69 -10.86 -1.43 -14.97
C GLN A 69 -9.72 -2.29 -14.43
N ILE A 70 -9.15 -1.87 -13.31
CA ILE A 70 -8.04 -2.58 -12.69
C ILE A 70 -8.51 -3.46 -11.54
N LYS A 71 -7.80 -4.57 -11.35
CA LYS A 71 -7.94 -5.38 -10.15
C LYS A 71 -6.59 -5.44 -9.41
N PRO A 72 -6.44 -4.69 -8.31
CA PRO A 72 -5.24 -4.73 -7.51
C PRO A 72 -5.21 -5.98 -6.62
N TYR A 73 -4.02 -6.32 -6.14
CA TYR A 73 -3.83 -7.32 -5.10
C TYR A 73 -2.67 -6.92 -4.17
N ARG A 74 -2.83 -7.23 -2.88
CA ARG A 74 -1.81 -6.98 -1.87
C ARG A 74 -0.79 -8.12 -1.86
N CYS A 75 0.48 -7.78 -2.07
CA CYS A 75 1.61 -8.68 -1.91
C CYS A 75 2.20 -8.60 -0.48
N LEU A 76 2.10 -7.42 0.16
CA LEU A 76 2.73 -7.05 1.44
C LEU A 76 4.23 -7.36 1.59
N SER A 77 4.94 -7.53 0.48
CA SER A 77 6.39 -7.66 0.47
C SER A 77 7.08 -6.32 0.75
N SER A 78 8.36 -6.33 1.14
CA SER A 78 9.21 -5.15 1.31
C SER A 78 9.16 -4.29 0.06
N HIS A 79 9.66 -4.83 -1.03
CA HIS A 79 9.94 -4.04 -2.22
C HIS A 79 8.70 -3.81 -3.09
N ASN A 80 7.56 -4.41 -2.73
CA ASN A 80 6.36 -4.31 -3.52
C ASN A 80 5.11 -4.75 -2.75
N PRO A 81 4.46 -3.86 -1.98
CA PRO A 81 3.35 -4.26 -1.14
C PRO A 81 2.02 -4.41 -1.89
N ILE A 82 1.86 -3.80 -3.07
CA ILE A 82 0.62 -3.83 -3.86
C ILE A 82 0.90 -3.75 -5.36
N ARG A 83 0.15 -4.52 -6.16
CA ARG A 83 0.26 -4.60 -7.63
C ARG A 83 -1.11 -4.69 -8.29
N ILE A 84 -1.13 -4.59 -9.61
CA ILE A 84 -2.29 -4.96 -10.44
C ILE A 84 -2.11 -6.37 -11.00
N TYR A 85 -3.16 -7.20 -10.93
CA TYR A 85 -3.19 -8.52 -11.58
C TYR A 85 -3.95 -8.51 -12.91
N GLU A 86 -4.94 -7.63 -13.07
CA GLU A 86 -5.81 -7.54 -14.25
C GLU A 86 -6.07 -6.10 -14.65
N ILE A 87 -6.07 -5.83 -15.96
CA ILE A 87 -6.43 -4.56 -16.57
C ILE A 87 -7.47 -4.86 -17.65
N ASP A 88 -8.64 -4.22 -17.57
CA ASP A 88 -9.71 -4.29 -18.56
C ASP A 88 -10.13 -5.73 -18.91
N GLY A 89 -10.18 -6.62 -17.90
CA GLY A 89 -10.54 -8.02 -18.07
C GLY A 89 -9.38 -8.96 -18.41
N HIS A 90 -8.17 -8.43 -18.63
CA HIS A 90 -7.00 -9.19 -19.06
C HIS A 90 -5.94 -9.29 -17.98
N HIS A 91 -5.49 -10.51 -17.69
CA HIS A 91 -4.39 -10.73 -16.77
C HIS A 91 -3.11 -10.05 -17.29
N VAL A 92 -2.41 -9.31 -16.43
CA VAL A 92 -1.26 -8.47 -16.79
C VAL A 92 -0.15 -9.27 -17.51
N SER A 93 0.07 -10.53 -17.14
CA SER A 93 1.08 -11.38 -17.82
C SER A 93 0.77 -11.71 -19.27
N ASN A 94 -0.49 -11.55 -19.70
CA ASN A 94 -0.94 -11.88 -21.05
C ASN A 94 -0.97 -10.65 -21.97
N LEU A 95 -0.73 -9.47 -21.41
CA LEU A 95 -0.69 -8.22 -22.16
C LEU A 95 0.73 -7.95 -22.65
N PRO A 96 0.91 -7.53 -23.92
CA PRO A 96 2.16 -6.96 -24.37
C PRO A 96 2.58 -5.77 -23.50
N ILE A 97 3.88 -5.60 -23.27
CA ILE A 97 4.41 -4.50 -22.43
C ILE A 97 3.92 -3.13 -22.93
N ASN A 98 3.77 -2.97 -24.25
CA ASN A 98 3.30 -1.72 -24.86
C ASN A 98 1.82 -1.41 -24.59
N ASP A 99 1.04 -2.41 -24.18
CA ASP A 99 -0.40 -2.28 -23.90
C ASP A 99 -0.67 -2.05 -22.39
N LEU A 100 0.37 -2.14 -21.55
CA LEU A 100 0.30 -1.89 -20.11
C LEU A 100 0.31 -0.39 -19.78
N ILE A 101 -0.72 0.32 -20.20
CA ILE A 101 -0.84 1.76 -19.96
C ILE A 101 -1.97 2.01 -18.96
N LEU A 102 -1.61 2.56 -17.80
CA LEU A 102 -2.56 3.04 -16.80
C LEU A 102 -2.75 4.54 -16.95
N ARG A 103 -4.01 4.98 -16.95
CA ARG A 103 -4.36 6.41 -16.99
C ARG A 103 -5.19 6.78 -15.76
N PRO A 104 -5.00 7.98 -15.16
CA PRO A 104 -3.95 8.95 -15.48
C PRO A 104 -2.56 8.46 -15.04
N TRP A 105 -1.50 9.01 -15.64
CA TRP A 105 -0.12 8.60 -15.36
C TRP A 105 0.28 8.86 -13.91
N ALA A 106 -0.08 10.02 -13.38
CA ALA A 106 0.23 10.44 -12.02
C ALA A 106 -1.06 10.80 -11.27
N ILE A 107 -1.14 10.37 -10.01
CA ILE A 107 -2.28 10.59 -9.14
C ILE A 107 -1.79 11.25 -7.85
N ALA A 108 -2.37 12.41 -7.52
CA ALA A 108 -2.01 13.14 -6.32
C ALA A 108 -3.00 12.85 -5.17
N VAL A 109 -2.47 12.43 -4.03
CA VAL A 109 -3.26 12.20 -2.80
C VAL A 109 -2.86 13.21 -1.74
N LYS A 110 -3.82 13.79 -1.03
CA LYS A 110 -3.53 14.76 0.04
C LYS A 110 -2.87 14.05 1.21
N LYS A 111 -1.81 14.65 1.78
CA LYS A 111 -1.18 14.11 2.99
C LYS A 111 -2.16 13.92 4.14
N THR A 112 -3.16 14.79 4.27
CA THR A 112 -4.19 14.66 5.30
C THR A 112 -5.02 13.37 5.17
N GLN A 113 -5.31 12.91 3.96
CA GLN A 113 -6.00 11.63 3.70
C GLN A 113 -5.12 10.44 4.08
N ILE A 114 -3.82 10.51 3.75
CA ILE A 114 -2.83 9.49 4.09
C ILE A 114 -2.68 9.37 5.61
N ILE A 115 -2.54 10.51 6.30
CA ILE A 115 -2.42 10.56 7.76
C ILE A 115 -3.70 10.05 8.44
N ALA A 116 -4.88 10.42 7.93
CA ALA A 116 -6.15 9.94 8.45
C ALA A 116 -6.27 8.42 8.32
N THR A 117 -5.90 7.87 7.16
CA THR A 117 -5.87 6.43 6.89
C THR A 117 -4.91 5.72 7.84
N ALA A 118 -3.70 6.24 8.02
CA ALA A 118 -2.72 5.68 8.95
C ALA A 118 -3.23 5.68 10.40
N LYS A 119 -3.86 6.78 10.85
CA LYS A 119 -4.41 6.86 12.21
C LYS A 119 -5.55 5.86 12.43
N GLN A 120 -6.45 5.74 11.45
CA GLN A 120 -7.53 4.76 11.50
C GLN A 120 -6.97 3.34 11.62
N LEU A 121 -6.06 2.94 10.73
CA LEU A 121 -5.46 1.60 10.75
C LEU A 121 -4.69 1.34 12.05
N TYR A 122 -3.97 2.34 12.56
CA TYR A 122 -3.26 2.21 13.83
C TYR A 122 -4.22 1.97 14.99
N GLN A 123 -5.34 2.69 15.05
CA GLN A 123 -6.36 2.51 16.08
C GLN A 123 -7.04 1.13 15.98
N GLU A 124 -7.46 0.73 14.78
CA GLU A 124 -8.07 -0.57 14.51
C GLU A 124 -7.13 -1.73 14.87
N ARG A 125 -5.83 -1.52 14.77
CA ARG A 125 -4.84 -2.58 14.98
C ARG A 125 -4.25 -2.59 16.38
N ARG A 126 -4.21 -1.45 17.09
CA ARG A 126 -3.70 -1.34 18.47
C ARG A 126 -4.34 -2.32 19.46
N GLN A 127 -5.58 -2.72 19.21
CA GLN A 127 -6.27 -3.73 20.02
C GLN A 127 -5.72 -5.16 19.87
N PHE A 128 -4.95 -5.45 18.82
CA PHE A 128 -4.31 -6.76 18.60
C PHE A 128 -2.84 -6.79 19.04
N LYS A 129 -2.37 -5.72 19.69
CA LYS A 129 -1.08 -5.72 20.37
C LYS A 129 -1.17 -6.73 21.51
N ASP A 130 -0.29 -7.72 21.54
CA ASP A 130 -0.27 -8.66 22.66
C ASP A 130 0.19 -7.97 23.96
N SER A 131 0.08 -8.68 25.08
CA SER A 131 0.45 -8.14 26.40
C SER A 131 1.92 -7.71 26.52
N ASN A 132 2.79 -8.19 25.62
CA ASN A 132 4.21 -7.85 25.57
C ASN A 132 4.50 -6.66 24.64
N GLY A 133 3.47 -6.17 23.96
CA GLY A 133 3.65 -5.13 22.96
C GLY A 133 4.05 -5.65 21.58
N ASP A 134 4.00 -6.97 21.37
CA ASP A 134 4.35 -7.63 20.12
C ASP A 134 3.13 -7.68 19.17
N TRP A 135 3.44 -7.61 17.88
CA TRP A 135 2.51 -7.46 16.76
C TRP A 135 2.64 -8.61 15.75
N SER A 136 3.48 -9.59 16.04
CA SER A 136 3.78 -10.77 15.21
C SER A 136 2.51 -11.59 14.83
N TYR A 137 1.45 -11.56 15.66
CA TYR A 137 0.15 -12.17 15.33
C TYR A 137 -0.59 -11.47 14.16
N LEU A 138 -0.49 -10.14 14.06
CA LEU A 138 -1.09 -9.37 12.96
C LEU A 138 -0.36 -9.60 11.64
N ILE A 139 0.97 -9.70 11.69
CA ILE A 139 1.80 -9.99 10.51
C ILE A 139 1.44 -11.39 9.97
N SER A 140 1.40 -12.40 10.83
CA SER A 140 1.09 -13.78 10.42
C SER A 140 -0.33 -13.97 9.89
N SER A 141 -1.34 -13.34 10.50
CA SER A 141 -2.74 -13.48 10.07
C SER A 141 -3.03 -12.79 8.73
N GLU A 142 -2.44 -11.62 8.47
CA GLU A 142 -2.59 -10.92 7.19
C GLU A 142 -1.77 -11.57 6.07
N VAL A 143 -0.56 -12.05 6.38
CA VAL A 143 0.23 -12.88 5.45
C VAL A 143 -0.54 -14.15 5.08
N ALA A 144 -1.16 -14.82 6.06
CA ALA A 144 -1.96 -16.02 5.81
C ALA A 144 -3.19 -15.76 4.93
N LYS A 145 -3.82 -14.58 5.03
CA LYS A 145 -4.92 -14.19 4.11
C LYS A 145 -4.43 -14.02 2.68
N ILE A 146 -3.24 -13.46 2.47
CA ILE A 146 -2.64 -13.29 1.14
C ILE A 146 -2.26 -14.63 0.53
N THR A 147 -1.67 -15.54 1.32
CA THR A 147 -1.32 -16.89 0.83
C THR A 147 -2.57 -17.66 0.39
N ARG A 148 -3.69 -17.50 1.08
CA ARG A 148 -4.96 -18.13 0.69
C ARG A 148 -5.57 -17.54 -0.58
N VAL A 149 -5.44 -16.23 -0.83
CA VAL A 149 -5.90 -15.61 -2.09
C VAL A 149 -5.03 -16.05 -3.27
N GLN A 150 -3.73 -16.30 -3.07
CA GLN A 150 -2.86 -16.86 -4.11
C GLN A 150 -3.07 -18.37 -4.36
N GLN A 151 -3.63 -19.10 -3.39
CA GLN A 151 -3.95 -20.54 -3.51
C GLN A 151 -5.41 -20.82 -3.89
N GLY A 152 -6.24 -19.78 -4.02
CA GLY A 152 -7.62 -19.88 -4.52
C GLY A 152 -7.67 -20.05 -6.04
N TRP A 153 -7.17 -21.20 -6.50
CA TRP A 153 -7.52 -21.79 -7.79
C TRP A 153 -8.73 -22.69 -7.55
N GLU A 154 -9.93 -22.16 -7.80
CA GLU A 154 -11.12 -22.96 -8.12
C GLU A 154 -11.72 -22.43 -9.43
#